data_AF-A0A973RNC9-F1
#
_entry.id   AF-A0A973RNC9-F1
#
_cell.length_a   1.000
_cell.length_b   1.000
_cell.length_c   1.000
_cell.angle_alpha   90.00
_cell.angle_beta   90.00
_cell.angle_gamma   90.00
#
_symmetry.space_group_name_H-M   'P 1'
#
loop_
_entity.id
_entity.type
_entity.pdbx_description
1 polymer ?
#
loop_
_entity_poly.entity_id
_entity_poly.type
_entity_poly.pdbx_seq_one_letter_code
_entity_poly.pdbx_strand_id
1 'polypeptide(L)'
;MPRPFRFGVNLLDPAPAEEWQARCRRAEELGYDVIQVPDHLGMVAPFPALVAAAAVTERPRLGTAVLNAAFWNPTLLAREVATTDALTGGRLELGLGTGYVQAEHDRAGLPFGSPRERVDHLQGTIEELDRLLGSDQLPHSRRVPLMIGGNGDRMLRLTAEHADIAAFTGARLVPGSTTGQLLPVGAEALEESVARYRR
;
A
#
# COMPACT_ATOMS: atom_id res chain seq x y z
N MET A 1 13.50 18.50 15.27
CA MET A 1 12.70 17.57 16.11
C MET A 1 11.94 16.65 15.18
N PRO A 2 11.94 15.32 15.37
CA PRO A 2 11.00 14.47 14.64
C PRO A 2 9.58 14.95 14.95
N ARG A 3 8.75 15.13 13.92
CA ARG A 3 7.35 15.49 14.13
C ARG A 3 6.65 14.30 14.81
N PRO A 4 5.91 14.52 15.91
CA PRO A 4 5.20 13.42 16.59
C PRO A 4 4.12 12.80 15.71
N PHE A 5 3.66 13.53 14.67
CA PHE A 5 2.65 13.08 13.72
C PHE A 5 3.09 13.37 12.28
N ARG A 6 2.70 12.49 11.37
CA ARG A 6 2.79 12.66 9.92
C ARG A 6 1.39 12.71 9.32
N PHE A 7 1.20 13.55 8.31
CA PHE A 7 -0.05 13.60 7.55
C PHE A 7 0.17 13.02 6.15
N GLY A 8 -0.66 12.03 5.79
CA GLY A 8 -0.73 11.45 4.46
C GLY A 8 -1.94 11.97 3.68
N VAL A 9 -1.83 12.01 2.35
CA VAL A 9 -2.96 12.28 1.45
C VAL A 9 -3.07 11.18 0.39
N ASN A 10 -4.27 10.67 0.16
CA ASN A 10 -4.54 9.71 -0.91
C ASN A 10 -4.98 10.45 -2.17
N LEU A 11 -4.25 10.29 -3.27
CA LEU A 11 -4.62 10.78 -4.59
C LEU A 11 -5.18 9.60 -5.40
N LEU A 12 -6.49 9.65 -5.67
CA LEU A 12 -7.24 8.50 -6.19
C LEU A 12 -7.47 8.62 -7.70
N ASP A 13 -7.87 9.81 -8.15
CA ASP A 13 -8.42 9.98 -9.48
C ASP A 13 -7.32 10.09 -10.55
N PRO A 14 -7.41 9.33 -11.65
CA PRO A 14 -6.57 9.53 -12.82
C PRO A 14 -6.69 10.96 -13.33
N ALA A 15 -5.57 11.52 -13.81
CA ALA A 15 -5.55 12.85 -14.41
C ALA A 15 -4.44 12.93 -15.48
N PRO A 16 -4.56 13.85 -16.45
CA PRO A 16 -3.43 14.20 -17.32
C PRO A 16 -2.20 14.64 -16.52
N ALA A 17 -1.02 14.52 -17.13
CA ALA A 17 0.26 14.72 -16.44
C ALA A 17 0.38 16.08 -15.72
N GLU A 18 -0.04 17.18 -16.36
CA GLU A 18 0.03 18.52 -15.77
C GLU A 18 -0.84 18.65 -14.51
N GLU A 19 -2.07 18.14 -14.58
CA GLU A 19 -3.00 18.17 -13.45
C GLU A 19 -2.53 17.25 -12.31
N TRP A 20 -2.03 16.05 -12.63
CA TRP A 20 -1.44 15.16 -11.63
C TRP A 20 -0.27 15.84 -10.89
N GLN A 21 0.66 16.43 -11.64
CA GLN A 21 1.81 17.14 -11.08
C GLN A 21 1.39 18.33 -10.22
N ALA A 22 0.38 19.09 -10.64
CA ALA A 22 -0.17 20.19 -9.85
C ALA A 22 -0.75 19.71 -8.51
N ARG A 23 -1.48 18.58 -8.49
CA ARG A 23 -1.99 17.97 -7.25
C ARG A 23 -0.84 17.56 -6.32
N CYS A 24 0.24 16.97 -6.87
CA CYS A 24 1.41 16.58 -6.08
C CYS A 24 2.14 17.78 -5.46
N ARG A 25 2.42 18.84 -6.25
CA ARG A 25 3.01 20.08 -5.72
C ARG A 25 2.12 20.70 -4.64
N ARG A 26 0.81 20.72 -4.89
CA ARG A 26 -0.15 21.26 -3.93
C ARG A 26 -0.14 20.49 -2.61
N ALA A 27 -0.04 19.17 -2.65
CA ALA A 27 0.09 18.35 -1.45
C ALA A 27 1.36 18.68 -0.66
N GLU A 28 2.50 18.85 -1.35
CA GLU A 28 3.75 19.26 -0.72
C GLU A 28 3.67 20.66 -0.09
N GLU A 29 3.14 21.64 -0.82
CA GLU A 29 2.90 23.01 -0.34
C GLU A 29 2.01 23.05 0.91
N LEU A 30 0.99 22.19 0.96
CA LEU A 30 0.10 22.04 2.10
C LEU A 30 0.76 21.42 3.33
N GLY A 31 1.98 20.90 3.21
CA GLY A 31 2.71 20.33 4.33
C GLY A 31 2.53 18.82 4.51
N TYR A 32 1.89 18.11 3.58
CA TYR A 32 1.77 16.65 3.68
C TYR A 32 3.16 15.99 3.69
N ASP A 33 3.29 14.97 4.53
CA ASP A 33 4.52 14.21 4.72
C ASP A 33 4.56 12.97 3.81
N VAL A 34 3.40 12.48 3.37
CA VAL A 34 3.28 11.31 2.47
C VAL A 34 2.18 11.56 1.42
N ILE A 35 2.51 11.33 0.14
CA ILE A 35 1.51 11.24 -0.95
C ILE A 35 1.29 9.76 -1.24
N GLN A 36 0.04 9.32 -1.20
CA GLN A 36 -0.34 7.91 -1.31
C GLN A 36 -1.24 7.63 -2.50
N VAL A 37 -1.05 6.48 -3.13
CA VAL A 37 -1.88 5.98 -4.24
C VAL A 37 -2.33 4.54 -3.95
N PRO A 38 -3.64 4.27 -3.85
CA PRO A 38 -4.16 2.90 -3.70
C PRO A 38 -4.20 2.15 -5.04
N ASP A 39 -4.24 0.83 -4.98
CA ASP A 39 -4.22 -0.04 -6.17
C ASP A 39 -5.61 -0.63 -6.47
N HIS A 40 -6.45 0.23 -7.05
CA HIS A 40 -7.76 -0.15 -7.59
C HIS A 40 -7.77 0.10 -9.09
N LEU A 41 -8.38 -0.81 -9.84
CA LEU A 41 -8.35 -0.78 -11.31
C LEU A 41 -9.17 0.40 -11.89
N GLY A 42 -10.00 1.05 -11.08
CA GLY A 42 -10.73 2.28 -11.45
C GLY A 42 -10.00 3.57 -11.11
N MET A 43 -8.82 3.48 -10.49
CA MET A 43 -8.04 4.60 -9.98
C MET A 43 -6.74 4.76 -10.76
N VAL A 44 -5.96 5.78 -10.38
CA VAL A 44 -4.64 6.03 -10.96
C VAL A 44 -3.68 4.87 -10.63
N ALA A 45 -2.91 4.42 -11.62
CA ALA A 45 -1.97 3.31 -11.45
C ALA A 45 -0.81 3.69 -10.49
N PRO A 46 -0.49 2.90 -9.45
CA PRO A 46 0.37 3.35 -8.36
C PRO A 46 1.80 3.74 -8.77
N PHE A 47 2.58 2.84 -9.37
CA PHE A 47 3.99 3.10 -9.64
C PHE A 47 4.24 4.25 -10.62
N PRO A 48 3.56 4.35 -11.78
CA PRO A 48 3.73 5.50 -12.68
C PRO A 48 3.36 6.82 -12.01
N ALA A 49 2.30 6.82 -11.20
CA ALA A 49 1.82 8.00 -10.49
C ALA A 49 2.82 8.49 -9.44
N LEU A 50 3.41 7.57 -8.67
CA LEU A 50 4.43 7.88 -7.67
C LEU A 50 5.73 8.37 -8.33
N VAL A 51 6.18 7.77 -9.44
CA VAL A 51 7.35 8.28 -10.19
C VAL A 51 7.08 9.69 -10.73
N ALA A 52 5.88 9.95 -11.27
CA ALA A 52 5.50 11.30 -11.72
C ALA A 52 5.43 12.31 -10.57
N ALA A 53 4.96 11.90 -9.39
CA ALA A 53 4.96 12.73 -8.19
C ALA A 53 6.40 13.04 -7.73
N ALA A 54 7.31 12.07 -7.84
CA ALA A 54 8.71 12.25 -7.45
C ALA A 54 9.43 13.28 -8.30
N ALA A 55 9.10 13.37 -9.58
CA ALA A 55 9.72 14.31 -10.51
C ALA A 55 9.38 15.79 -10.22
N VAL A 56 8.35 16.05 -9.40
CA VAL A 56 7.85 17.42 -9.14
C VAL A 56 7.74 17.76 -7.66
N THR A 57 8.18 16.87 -6.77
CA THR A 57 8.20 17.06 -5.31
C THR A 57 9.53 16.63 -4.73
N GLU A 58 9.96 17.25 -3.63
CA GLU A 58 11.29 16.98 -3.04
C GLU A 58 11.20 16.36 -1.65
N ARG A 59 10.21 16.76 -0.86
CA ARG A 59 10.08 16.44 0.56
C ARG A 59 9.19 15.23 0.89
N PRO A 60 7.96 15.09 0.35
CA PRO A 60 7.05 14.05 0.82
C PRO A 60 7.60 12.67 0.47
N ARG A 61 7.37 11.71 1.36
CA ARG A 61 7.47 10.30 0.98
C ARG A 61 6.34 9.95 0.02
N LEU A 62 6.55 8.92 -0.77
CA LEU A 62 5.63 8.52 -1.83
C LEU A 62 5.27 7.08 -1.56
N GLY A 63 3.99 6.75 -1.44
CA GLY A 63 3.62 5.41 -1.01
C GLY A 63 2.39 4.83 -1.66
N THR A 64 2.26 3.52 -1.53
CA THR A 64 1.04 2.82 -1.90
C THR A 64 0.17 2.62 -0.66
N ALA A 65 -1.16 2.75 -0.79
CA ALA A 65 -2.06 2.67 0.38
C ALA A 65 -3.39 1.95 0.08
N VAL A 66 -3.40 0.64 -0.14
CA VAL A 66 -2.24 -0.26 -0.28
C VAL A 66 -2.31 -0.96 -1.64
N LEU A 67 -1.21 -1.57 -2.09
CA LEU A 67 -1.25 -2.45 -3.24
C LEU A 67 -2.12 -3.68 -2.96
N ASN A 68 -2.83 -4.14 -3.98
CA ASN A 68 -3.51 -5.42 -3.93
C ASN A 68 -2.50 -6.51 -4.30
N ALA A 69 -1.97 -7.25 -3.32
CA ALA A 69 -0.91 -8.22 -3.56
C ALA A 69 -1.27 -9.27 -4.64
N ALA A 70 -2.56 -9.58 -4.80
CA ALA A 70 -3.03 -10.53 -5.81
C ALA A 70 -2.97 -10.00 -7.26
N PHE A 71 -2.79 -8.69 -7.48
CA PHE A 71 -2.55 -8.13 -8.82
C PHE A 71 -1.12 -8.33 -9.31
N TRP A 72 -0.22 -8.76 -8.44
CA TRP A 72 1.20 -8.79 -8.72
C TRP A 72 1.76 -10.19 -8.57
N ASN A 73 2.63 -10.57 -9.51
CA ASN A 73 3.58 -11.64 -9.26
C ASN A 73 4.66 -11.09 -8.29
N PRO A 74 5.00 -11.80 -7.19
CA PRO A 74 5.94 -11.31 -6.18
C PRO A 74 7.32 -10.92 -6.72
N THR A 75 7.89 -11.72 -7.62
CA THR A 75 9.19 -11.45 -8.24
C THR A 75 9.14 -10.22 -9.16
N LEU A 76 8.05 -10.07 -9.93
CA LEU A 76 7.86 -8.87 -10.75
C LEU A 76 7.63 -7.62 -9.88
N LEU A 77 6.88 -7.75 -8.78
CA LEU A 77 6.68 -6.67 -7.83
C LEU A 77 8.00 -6.20 -7.20
N ALA A 78 8.90 -7.13 -6.85
CA ALA A 78 10.21 -6.78 -6.31
C ALA A 78 10.99 -5.85 -7.25
N ARG A 79 10.95 -6.12 -8.56
CA ARG A 79 11.56 -5.26 -9.58
C ARG A 79 10.88 -3.88 -9.64
N GLU A 80 9.55 -3.82 -9.63
CA GLU A 80 8.81 -2.54 -9.64
C GLU A 80 9.11 -1.71 -8.40
N VAL A 81 9.19 -2.33 -7.23
CA VAL A 81 9.51 -1.68 -5.95
C VAL A 81 10.93 -1.13 -5.97
N ALA A 82 11.93 -1.95 -6.34
CA ALA A 82 13.33 -1.52 -6.40
C ALA A 82 13.52 -0.36 -7.39
N THR A 83 12.91 -0.47 -8.59
CA THR A 83 12.99 0.56 -9.63
C THR A 83 12.33 1.85 -9.18
N THR A 84 11.11 1.76 -8.63
CA THR A 84 10.39 2.93 -8.13
C THR A 84 11.15 3.59 -6.99
N ASP A 85 11.66 2.82 -6.03
CA ASP A 85 12.41 3.38 -4.91
C ASP A 85 13.64 4.17 -5.38
N ALA A 86 14.40 3.63 -6.33
CA ALA A 86 15.52 4.35 -6.95
C ALA A 86 15.07 5.64 -7.66
N LEU A 87 14.01 5.58 -8.47
CA LEU A 87 13.48 6.75 -9.20
C LEU A 87 12.88 7.81 -8.29
N THR A 88 12.41 7.43 -7.11
CA THR A 88 11.88 8.37 -6.10
C THR A 88 12.98 8.99 -5.22
N GLY A 89 14.24 8.61 -5.42
CA GLY A 89 15.36 9.05 -4.58
C GLY A 89 15.30 8.43 -3.17
N GLY A 90 14.79 7.20 -3.06
CA GLY A 90 14.67 6.48 -1.80
C GLY A 90 13.49 6.91 -0.92
N ARG A 91 12.49 7.59 -1.50
CA ARG A 91 11.32 8.13 -0.79
C ARG A 91 10.13 7.18 -0.76
N LEU A 92 10.22 5.99 -1.34
CA LEU A 92 9.12 5.04 -1.39
C LEU A 92 8.72 4.55 0.01
N GLU A 93 7.42 4.38 0.25
CA GLU A 93 6.82 3.56 1.31
C GLU A 93 5.87 2.55 0.66
N LEU A 94 6.15 1.26 0.82
CA LEU A 94 5.37 0.21 0.18
C LEU A 94 4.21 -0.19 1.09
N GLY A 95 2.98 0.08 0.70
CA GLY A 95 1.78 -0.53 1.28
C GLY A 95 1.36 -1.80 0.57
N LEU A 96 1.10 -2.86 1.32
CA LEU A 96 0.52 -4.11 0.83
C LEU A 96 -0.74 -4.52 1.61
N GLY A 97 -1.67 -5.13 0.89
CA GLY A 97 -2.87 -5.75 1.44
C GLY A 97 -3.34 -6.92 0.59
N THR A 98 -4.31 -7.66 1.11
CA THR A 98 -4.83 -8.87 0.49
C THR A 98 -5.78 -8.62 -0.68
N GLY A 99 -6.26 -7.39 -0.85
CA GLY A 99 -7.36 -7.08 -1.77
C GLY A 99 -8.72 -7.58 -1.25
N TYR A 100 -9.76 -6.77 -1.47
CA TYR A 100 -11.10 -7.03 -0.93
C TYR A 100 -12.23 -6.86 -1.95
N VAL A 101 -11.93 -6.42 -3.18
CA VAL A 101 -12.93 -6.17 -4.23
C VAL A 101 -12.87 -7.29 -5.27
N GLN A 102 -13.75 -8.28 -5.14
CA GLN A 102 -13.79 -9.43 -6.05
C GLN A 102 -14.07 -9.00 -7.51
N ALA A 103 -14.96 -8.02 -7.73
CA ALA A 103 -15.30 -7.57 -9.06
C ALA A 103 -14.09 -7.03 -9.87
N GLU A 104 -13.05 -6.50 -9.20
CA GLU A 104 -11.83 -6.09 -9.87
C GLU A 104 -11.00 -7.27 -10.36
N HIS A 105 -10.98 -8.35 -9.58
CA HIS A 105 -10.31 -9.60 -9.96
C HIS A 105 -10.99 -10.23 -11.16
N ASP A 106 -12.33 -10.30 -11.15
CA ASP A 106 -13.13 -10.79 -12.27
C ASP A 106 -12.84 -9.98 -13.55
N ARG A 107 -12.76 -8.64 -13.43
CA ARG A 107 -12.45 -7.74 -14.56
C ARG A 107 -11.02 -7.90 -15.09
N ALA A 108 -10.06 -8.15 -14.21
CA ALA A 108 -8.66 -8.38 -14.60
C ALA A 108 -8.40 -9.82 -15.08
N GLY A 109 -9.37 -10.74 -14.94
CA GLY A 109 -9.17 -12.16 -15.22
C GLY A 109 -8.22 -12.83 -14.22
N LEU A 110 -8.19 -12.35 -12.97
CA LEU A 110 -7.34 -12.86 -11.90
C LEU A 110 -8.18 -13.67 -10.89
N PRO A 111 -7.59 -14.70 -10.26
CA PRO A 111 -8.29 -15.47 -9.23
C PRO A 111 -8.42 -14.66 -7.93
N PHE A 112 -9.64 -14.58 -7.38
CA PHE A 112 -9.88 -13.94 -6.08
C PHE A 112 -9.45 -14.81 -4.88
N GLY A 113 -9.66 -16.12 -4.98
CA GLY A 113 -9.32 -17.06 -3.91
C GLY A 113 -10.14 -16.85 -2.62
N SER A 114 -9.95 -17.78 -1.69
CA SER A 114 -10.48 -17.71 -0.33
C SER A 114 -9.71 -16.69 0.53
N PRO A 115 -10.27 -16.22 1.65
CA PRO A 115 -9.55 -15.34 2.57
C PRO A 115 -8.21 -15.93 3.06
N ARG A 116 -8.14 -17.26 3.23
CA ARG A 116 -6.90 -17.94 3.61
C ARG A 116 -5.85 -17.82 2.52
N GLU A 117 -6.20 -18.17 1.29
CA GLU A 117 -5.30 -18.12 0.13
C GLU A 117 -4.80 -16.70 -0.14
N ARG A 118 -5.65 -15.67 0.03
CA ARG A 118 -5.20 -14.28 -0.14
C ARG A 118 -4.18 -13.85 0.92
N VAL A 119 -4.34 -14.31 2.17
CA VAL A 119 -3.35 -14.04 3.23
C VAL A 119 -2.08 -14.85 3.00
N ASP A 120 -2.19 -16.11 2.55
CA ASP A 120 -1.03 -16.94 2.17
C ASP A 120 -0.22 -16.27 1.05
N HIS A 121 -0.90 -15.78 0.01
CA HIS A 121 -0.28 -15.07 -1.11
C HIS A 121 0.41 -13.78 -0.65
N LEU A 122 -0.23 -12.99 0.23
CA LEU A 122 0.40 -11.80 0.79
C LEU A 122 1.66 -12.14 1.59
N GLN A 123 1.61 -13.16 2.44
CA GLN A 123 2.77 -13.62 3.21
C GLN A 123 3.92 -14.03 2.28
N GLY A 124 3.64 -14.88 1.28
CA GLY A 124 4.66 -15.29 0.30
C GLY A 124 5.18 -14.11 -0.53
N THR A 125 4.34 -13.10 -0.79
CA THR A 125 4.76 -11.85 -1.44
C THR A 125 5.77 -11.10 -0.58
N ILE A 126 5.51 -10.95 0.71
CA ILE A 126 6.41 -10.26 1.65
C ILE A 126 7.75 -11.02 1.76
N GLU A 127 7.71 -12.34 1.93
CA GLU A 127 8.92 -13.16 2.04
C GLU A 127 9.80 -13.06 0.78
N GLU A 128 9.19 -13.06 -0.41
CA GLU A 128 9.92 -12.92 -1.67
C GLU A 128 10.49 -11.49 -1.85
N LEU A 129 9.75 -10.46 -1.43
CA LEU A 129 10.24 -9.08 -1.42
C LEU A 129 11.44 -8.93 -0.47
N ASP A 130 11.35 -9.45 0.75
CA ASP A 130 12.44 -9.42 1.72
C ASP A 130 13.69 -10.12 1.16
N ARG A 131 13.51 -11.29 0.55
CA ARG A 131 14.61 -12.05 -0.07
C ARG A 131 15.28 -11.28 -1.21
N LEU A 132 14.49 -10.71 -2.13
CA LEU A 132 15.02 -10.07 -3.33
C LEU A 132 15.59 -8.67 -3.05
N LEU A 133 14.88 -7.85 -2.27
CA LEU A 133 15.30 -6.49 -1.91
C LEU A 133 16.43 -6.48 -0.88
N GLY A 134 16.64 -7.58 -0.15
CA GLY A 134 17.79 -7.79 0.73
C GLY A 134 19.00 -8.40 0.04
N SER A 135 18.95 -8.65 -1.27
CA SER A 135 20.02 -9.31 -2.04
C SER A 135 20.60 -8.41 -3.13
N ASP A 136 21.77 -8.76 -3.66
CA ASP A 136 22.40 -8.08 -4.81
C ASP A 136 21.83 -8.50 -6.17
N GLN A 137 20.72 -9.26 -6.19
CA GLN A 137 20.10 -9.74 -7.44
C GLN A 137 19.35 -8.63 -8.20
N LEU A 138 18.97 -7.56 -7.51
CA LEU A 138 18.27 -6.41 -8.10
C LEU A 138 19.14 -5.15 -7.98
N PRO A 139 19.32 -4.37 -9.06
CA PRO A 139 20.05 -3.10 -8.98
C PRO A 139 19.38 -2.13 -8.01
N HIS A 140 20.18 -1.42 -7.20
CA HIS A 140 19.71 -0.43 -6.22
C HIS A 140 18.72 -1.00 -5.19
N SER A 141 18.75 -2.32 -4.95
CA SER A 141 17.93 -2.97 -3.94
C SER A 141 18.27 -2.45 -2.55
N ARG A 142 17.22 -2.18 -1.78
CA ARG A 142 17.31 -1.93 -0.34
C ARG A 142 15.95 -2.20 0.28
N ARG A 143 15.93 -2.35 1.61
CA ARG A 143 14.68 -2.43 2.37
C ARG A 143 13.90 -1.10 2.25
N VAL A 144 12.68 -1.19 1.76
CA VAL A 144 11.71 -0.09 1.70
C VAL A 144 10.77 -0.20 2.89
N PRO A 145 10.41 0.90 3.58
CA PRO A 145 9.44 0.85 4.67
C PRO A 145 8.13 0.18 4.24
N LEU A 146 7.73 -0.87 4.94
CA LEU A 146 6.57 -1.68 4.62
C LEU A 146 5.38 -1.30 5.50
N MET A 147 4.28 -0.92 4.86
CA MET A 147 2.96 -0.79 5.47
C MET A 147 2.12 -2.02 5.15
N ILE A 148 1.49 -2.63 6.15
CA ILE A 148 0.49 -3.69 5.93
C ILE A 148 -0.87 -3.22 6.44
N GLY A 149 -1.87 -3.30 5.55
CA GLY A 149 -3.26 -3.00 5.86
C GLY A 149 -4.07 -4.26 6.12
N GLY A 150 -4.72 -4.35 7.28
CA GLY A 150 -5.61 -5.47 7.59
C GLY A 150 -6.11 -5.48 9.02
N ASN A 151 -7.29 -6.06 9.24
CA ASN A 151 -7.98 -6.04 10.54
C ASN A 151 -8.15 -7.43 11.18
N GLY A 152 -7.91 -8.53 10.45
CA GLY A 152 -8.09 -9.89 10.99
C GLY A 152 -6.89 -10.34 11.82
N ASP A 153 -7.08 -11.22 12.80
CA ASP A 153 -6.00 -11.64 13.73
C ASP A 153 -4.74 -12.17 13.02
N ARG A 154 -4.92 -12.94 11.94
CA ARG A 154 -3.80 -13.43 11.14
C ARG A 154 -3.07 -12.29 10.41
N MET A 155 -3.81 -11.30 9.91
CA MET A 155 -3.23 -10.12 9.29
C MET A 155 -2.48 -9.28 10.32
N LEU A 156 -3.04 -9.08 11.51
CA LEU A 156 -2.39 -8.31 12.57
C LEU A 156 -1.08 -8.97 13.03
N ARG A 157 -1.04 -10.30 13.10
CA ARG A 157 0.20 -11.05 13.36
C ARG A 157 1.24 -10.83 12.26
N LEU A 158 0.84 -11.00 10.99
CA LEU A 158 1.72 -10.77 9.85
C LEU A 158 2.25 -9.32 9.83
N THR A 159 1.40 -8.35 10.14
CA THR A 159 1.78 -6.94 10.31
C THR A 159 2.80 -6.76 11.43
N ALA A 160 2.60 -7.38 12.59
CA ALA A 160 3.53 -7.28 13.72
C ALA A 160 4.89 -7.93 13.43
N GLU A 161 4.92 -9.01 12.64
CA GLU A 161 6.14 -9.74 12.29
C GLU A 161 6.98 -9.03 11.21
N HIS A 162 6.35 -8.36 10.24
CA HIS A 162 7.03 -7.86 9.04
C HIS A 162 6.94 -6.35 8.76
N ALA A 163 5.90 -5.66 9.23
CA ALA A 163 5.64 -4.28 8.83
C ALA A 163 6.40 -3.26 9.67
N ASP A 164 6.86 -2.18 9.03
CA ASP A 164 7.34 -0.98 9.71
C ASP A 164 6.17 -0.03 10.07
N ILE A 165 5.03 -0.16 9.37
CA ILE A 165 3.83 0.67 9.55
C ILE A 165 2.57 -0.22 9.56
N ALA A 166 1.77 -0.14 10.62
CA ALA A 166 0.47 -0.81 10.67
C ALA A 166 -0.65 0.15 10.19
N ALA A 167 -1.45 -0.27 9.21
CA ALA A 167 -2.59 0.50 8.73
C ALA A 167 -3.91 -0.09 9.20
N PHE A 168 -4.70 0.70 9.92
CA PHE A 168 -6.04 0.34 10.38
C PHE A 168 -7.07 1.11 9.57
N THR A 169 -7.91 0.41 8.80
CA THR A 169 -8.90 1.03 7.90
C THR A 169 -10.04 1.72 8.65
N GLY A 170 -10.30 1.35 9.91
CA GLY A 170 -11.47 1.82 10.64
C GLY A 170 -12.80 1.35 10.03
N ALA A 171 -12.76 0.30 9.21
CA ALA A 171 -13.93 -0.28 8.56
C ALA A 171 -13.79 -1.79 8.35
N ARG A 172 -14.91 -2.48 8.18
CA ARG A 172 -15.01 -3.92 7.91
C ARG A 172 -15.80 -4.18 6.64
N LEU A 173 -15.41 -5.20 5.87
CA LEU A 173 -16.16 -5.63 4.70
C LEU A 173 -17.57 -6.08 5.10
N VAL A 174 -18.58 -5.63 4.35
CA VAL A 174 -19.93 -6.17 4.44
C VAL A 174 -19.87 -7.67 4.10
N PRO A 175 -20.37 -8.57 4.96
CA PRO A 175 -20.34 -10.01 4.69
C PRO A 175 -20.95 -10.33 3.32
N GLY A 176 -20.19 -11.05 2.48
CA GLY A 176 -20.62 -11.44 1.14
C GLY A 176 -20.53 -10.35 0.06
N SER A 177 -20.03 -9.15 0.37
CA SER A 177 -19.84 -8.11 -0.65
C SER A 177 -18.77 -8.49 -1.65
N THR A 178 -19.12 -8.47 -2.94
CA THR A 178 -18.19 -8.66 -4.07
C THR A 178 -17.68 -7.32 -4.62
N THR A 179 -18.34 -6.22 -4.29
CA THR A 179 -18.04 -4.86 -4.73
C THR A 179 -17.13 -4.10 -3.76
N GLY A 180 -16.75 -4.73 -2.65
CA GLY A 180 -15.87 -4.13 -1.65
C GLY A 180 -16.55 -3.15 -0.70
N GLN A 181 -17.85 -3.27 -0.48
CA GLN A 181 -18.55 -2.36 0.42
C GLN A 181 -18.04 -2.50 1.85
N LEU A 182 -17.61 -1.38 2.44
CA LEU A 182 -17.10 -1.30 3.81
C LEU A 182 -18.12 -0.63 4.74
N LEU A 183 -18.21 -1.13 5.98
CA LEU A 183 -18.94 -0.51 7.08
C LEU A 183 -17.93 0.08 8.07
N PRO A 184 -18.07 1.35 8.49
CA PRO A 184 -17.27 1.91 9.56
C PRO A 184 -17.37 1.05 10.83
N VAL A 185 -16.25 0.92 11.55
CA VAL A 185 -16.25 0.35 12.91
C VAL A 185 -16.25 1.48 13.94
N GLY A 186 -16.87 1.24 15.10
CA GLY A 186 -16.83 2.18 16.21
C GLY A 186 -15.44 2.30 16.83
N ALA A 187 -15.21 3.37 17.59
CA ALA A 187 -13.93 3.66 18.24
C ALA A 187 -13.44 2.51 19.14
N GLU A 188 -14.33 1.91 19.94
CA GLU A 188 -13.99 0.78 20.83
C GLU A 188 -13.46 -0.44 20.07
N ALA A 189 -14.09 -0.80 18.94
CA ALA A 189 -13.67 -1.93 18.12
C ALA A 189 -12.31 -1.66 17.43
N LEU A 190 -12.05 -0.40 17.07
CA LEU A 190 -10.75 0.01 16.55
C LEU A 190 -9.66 -0.05 17.63
N GLU A 191 -9.95 0.44 18.84
CA GLU A 191 -9.05 0.36 19.99
C GLU A 191 -8.69 -1.09 20.33
N GLU A 192 -9.66 -2.00 20.29
CA GLU A 192 -9.41 -3.43 20.49
C GLU A 192 -8.45 -3.99 19.43
N SER A 193 -8.64 -3.63 18.16
CA SER A 193 -7.76 -4.05 17.06
C SER A 193 -6.32 -3.53 17.25
N VAL A 194 -6.18 -2.27 17.66
CA VAL A 194 -4.87 -1.67 17.99
C VAL A 194 -4.23 -2.35 19.20
N ALA A 195 -5.02 -2.69 20.22
CA ALA A 195 -4.53 -3.39 21.41
C ALA A 195 -4.01 -4.78 21.08
N ARG A 196 -4.65 -5.51 20.15
CA ARG A 196 -4.18 -6.82 19.68
C ARG A 196 -2.85 -6.72 18.93
N TYR A 197 -2.67 -5.70 18.11
CA TYR A 197 -1.40 -5.44 17.41
C TYR A 197 -0.24 -5.13 18.36
N ARG A 198 -0.50 -4.52 19.51
CA ARG A 198 0.53 -4.14 20.49
C ARG A 198 0.98 -5.28 21.41
N ARG A 199 0.32 -6.44 21.39
CA ARG A 199 0.66 -7.60 22.23
C ARG A 199 1.65 -8.51 21.52
#